data_AF-A7ISA0-F1
#
_entry.id   AF-A7ISA0-F1
#
_cell.length_a   1.000
_cell.length_b   1.000
_cell.length_c   1.000
_cell.angle_alpha   90.00
_cell.angle_beta   90.00
_cell.angle_gamma   90.00
#
_symmetry.space_group_name_H-M   'P 1'
#
loop_
_entity.id
_entity.type
_entity.pdbx_description
1 polymer ?
#
loop_
_entity_poly.entity_id
_entity_poly.type
_entity_poly.pdbx_seq_one_letter_code
_entity_poly.pdbx_strand_id
1 'polypeptide(L)'
;MNKILEKLIEQACTNNALFCGKLLTDLTKDEMDILSSFHAIDVDMIVLNDDYFCGIRADHFVIEFGWSECHEGDLILITANHKGSRALTLIDISK
;
A
#
# COMPACT_ATOMS: atom_id res chain seq x y z
N MET A 1 -12.18 7.66 4.13
CA MET A 1 -11.84 6.73 5.23
C MET A 1 -12.10 7.26 6.65
N ASN A 2 -12.36 6.38 7.63
CA ASN A 2 -12.45 6.71 9.08
C ASN A 2 -11.06 6.55 9.75
N LYS A 3 -10.69 7.50 10.63
CA LYS A 3 -9.47 7.51 11.47
C LYS A 3 -9.11 6.18 12.16
N ILE A 4 -10.09 5.37 12.55
CA ILE A 4 -9.83 4.05 13.15
C ILE A 4 -9.21 3.12 12.12
N LEU A 5 -9.75 3.09 10.90
CA LEU A 5 -9.25 2.26 9.81
C LEU A 5 -7.85 2.71 9.37
N GLU A 6 -7.61 4.04 9.27
CA GLU A 6 -6.28 4.59 8.99
C GLU A 6 -5.22 4.03 9.95
N LYS A 7 -5.50 4.08 11.26
CA LYS A 7 -4.59 3.56 12.29
C LYS A 7 -4.38 2.05 12.21
N LEU A 8 -5.42 1.29 11.90
CA LEU A 8 -5.31 -0.17 11.72
C LEU A 8 -4.42 -0.52 10.53
N ILE A 9 -4.55 0.23 9.43
CA ILE A 9 -3.70 0.06 8.24
C ILE A 9 -2.24 0.40 8.57
N GLU A 10 -1.97 1.49 9.30
CA GLU A 10 -0.59 1.82 9.71
C GLU A 10 0.02 0.77 10.65
N GLN A 11 -0.78 0.22 11.56
CA GLN A 11 -0.35 -0.89 12.42
C GLN A 11 -0.03 -2.15 11.61
N ALA A 12 -0.89 -2.52 10.66
CA ALA A 12 -0.65 -3.65 9.77
C ALA A 12 0.58 -3.42 8.89
N CYS A 13 0.78 -2.20 8.38
CA CYS A 13 1.97 -1.82 7.61
C CYS A 13 3.27 -2.05 8.39
N THR A 14 3.26 -1.82 9.70
CA THR A 14 4.44 -1.99 10.55
C THR A 14 4.84 -3.46 10.71
N ASN A 15 3.86 -4.37 10.72
CA ASN A 15 4.09 -5.78 11.06
C ASN A 15 4.09 -6.70 9.83
N ASN A 16 3.30 -6.37 8.81
CA ASN A 16 2.92 -7.30 7.75
C ASN A 16 3.13 -6.73 6.33
N ALA A 17 3.90 -5.64 6.18
CA ALA A 17 4.21 -5.13 4.85
C ALA A 17 5.07 -6.13 4.07
N LEU A 18 4.62 -6.47 2.85
CA LEU A 18 5.42 -7.22 1.88
C LEU A 18 6.52 -6.31 1.31
N PHE A 19 6.18 -5.04 1.09
CA PHE A 19 7.13 -3.94 0.87
C PHE A 19 6.49 -2.62 1.31
N CYS A 20 7.32 -1.66 1.73
CA CYS A 20 6.86 -0.40 2.33
C CYS A 20 7.59 0.81 1.75
N GLY A 21 6.84 1.77 1.24
CA GLY A 21 7.34 3.08 0.83
C GLY A 21 8.30 3.09 -0.36
N LYS A 22 8.30 2.04 -1.18
CA LYS A 22 9.24 1.90 -2.30
C LYS A 22 8.77 2.65 -3.53
N LEU A 23 9.70 3.21 -4.29
CA LEU A 23 9.38 3.69 -5.64
C LEU A 23 9.12 2.49 -6.55
N LEU A 24 8.25 2.67 -7.55
CA LEU A 24 7.96 1.62 -8.54
C LEU A 24 9.24 1.06 -9.20
N THR A 25 10.24 1.93 -9.40
CA THR A 25 11.54 1.58 -10.00
C THR A 25 12.46 0.80 -9.07
N ASP A 26 12.18 0.80 -7.78
CA ASP A 26 13.05 0.24 -6.74
C ASP A 26 12.52 -1.12 -6.23
N LEU A 27 11.41 -1.59 -6.79
CA LEU A 27 10.89 -2.92 -6.50
C LEU A 27 11.84 -4.00 -7.00
N THR A 28 12.05 -5.03 -6.20
CA THR A 28 12.73 -6.23 -6.64
C THR A 28 11.84 -6.98 -7.64
N LYS A 29 12.42 -7.97 -8.33
CA LYS A 29 11.65 -8.82 -9.23
C LYS A 29 10.49 -9.52 -8.52
N ASP A 30 10.76 -10.12 -7.35
CA ASP A 30 9.74 -10.85 -6.58
C ASP A 30 8.62 -9.92 -6.11
N GLU A 31 8.96 -8.69 -5.69
CA GLU A 31 7.97 -7.67 -5.30
C GLU A 31 7.11 -7.23 -6.50
N MET A 32 7.73 -7.08 -7.68
CA MET A 32 7.02 -6.76 -8.91
C MET A 32 6.11 -7.90 -9.37
N ASP A 33 6.53 -9.15 -9.22
CA ASP A 33 5.73 -10.33 -9.56
C ASP A 33 4.49 -10.42 -8.66
N ILE A 34 4.64 -10.18 -7.34
CA ILE A 34 3.51 -10.07 -6.40
C ILE A 34 2.59 -8.91 -6.81
N LEU A 35 3.14 -7.71 -7.02
CA LEU A 35 2.35 -6.54 -7.43
C LEU A 35 1.59 -6.77 -8.74
N SER A 36 2.20 -7.40 -9.73
CA SER A 36 1.59 -7.64 -11.04
C SER A 36 0.42 -8.63 -11.00
N SER A 37 0.36 -9.44 -9.95
CA SER A 37 -0.71 -10.41 -9.70
C SER A 37 -1.80 -9.91 -8.76
N PHE A 38 -1.71 -8.65 -8.31
CA PHE A 38 -2.70 -8.06 -7.43
C PHE A 38 -3.98 -7.70 -8.19
N HIS A 39 -5.12 -8.09 -7.64
CA HIS A 39 -6.45 -7.81 -8.15
C HIS A 39 -7.23 -6.96 -7.16
N ALA A 40 -7.35 -5.67 -7.46
CA ALA A 40 -8.16 -4.74 -6.68
C ALA A 40 -9.65 -5.12 -6.77
N ILE A 41 -10.34 -5.09 -5.63
CA ILE A 41 -11.79 -5.33 -5.51
C ILE A 41 -12.54 -4.09 -5.01
N ASP A 42 -11.87 -3.21 -4.25
CA ASP A 42 -12.43 -1.97 -3.73
C ASP A 42 -11.33 -0.91 -3.60
N VAL A 43 -11.73 0.37 -3.57
CA VAL A 43 -10.81 1.50 -3.51
C VAL A 43 -11.34 2.61 -2.62
N ASP A 44 -10.49 3.14 -1.75
CA ASP A 44 -10.74 4.36 -0.97
C ASP A 44 -9.56 5.33 -1.15
N MET A 45 -9.74 6.56 -0.68
CA MET A 45 -8.74 7.61 -0.73
C MET A 45 -8.59 8.27 0.63
N ILE A 46 -7.34 8.57 0.99
CA ILE A 46 -7.02 9.43 2.14
C ILE A 46 -6.33 10.67 1.63
N VAL A 47 -6.70 11.81 2.22
CA VAL A 47 -5.99 13.07 2.05
C VAL A 47 -5.34 13.46 3.38
N LEU A 48 -4.02 13.57 3.38
CA LEU A 48 -3.22 14.15 4.46
C LEU A 48 -2.52 15.40 3.92
N ASN A 49 -2.03 16.30 4.77
CA ASN A 49 -1.34 17.51 4.31
C ASN A 49 0.17 17.31 4.43
N ASP A 50 0.82 16.90 3.33
CA ASP A 50 2.26 16.61 3.24
C ASP A 50 2.79 15.74 4.39
N ASP A 51 2.02 14.69 4.72
CA ASP A 51 2.26 13.82 5.88
C ASP A 51 2.62 12.40 5.45
N TYR A 52 3.06 11.59 6.41
CA TYR A 52 3.39 10.18 6.21
C TYR A 52 2.16 9.29 6.39
N PHE A 53 2.00 8.35 5.47
CA PHE A 53 1.10 7.21 5.62
C PHE A 53 1.77 5.97 5.05
N CYS A 54 1.90 4.92 5.86
CA CYS A 54 2.47 3.63 5.47
C CYS A 54 3.82 3.75 4.72
N GLY A 55 4.73 4.58 5.25
CA GLY A 55 6.08 4.79 4.70
C GLY A 55 6.17 5.78 3.55
N ILE A 56 5.06 6.31 3.04
CA ILE A 56 5.04 7.28 1.93
C ILE A 56 4.67 8.66 2.47
N ARG A 57 5.42 9.70 2.10
CA ARG A 57 5.05 11.10 2.35
C ARG A 57 4.37 11.71 1.12
N ALA A 58 3.12 12.14 1.25
CA ALA A 58 2.34 12.73 0.17
C ALA A 58 1.09 13.44 0.71
N ASP A 59 0.36 14.10 -0.20
CA ASP A 59 -0.95 14.67 0.14
C ASP A 59 -2.11 13.68 -0.08
N HIS A 60 -2.06 12.92 -1.18
CA HIS A 60 -3.16 12.06 -1.61
C HIS A 60 -2.69 10.61 -1.73
N PHE A 61 -3.41 9.71 -1.07
CA PHE A 61 -3.14 8.28 -1.03
C PHE A 61 -4.34 7.52 -1.59
N VAL A 62 -4.08 6.65 -2.56
CA VAL A 62 -5.06 5.68 -3.05
C VAL A 62 -4.83 4.37 -2.30
N ILE A 63 -5.91 3.78 -1.80
CA ILE A 63 -5.89 2.54 -1.04
C ILE A 63 -6.78 1.55 -1.77
N GLU A 64 -6.16 0.52 -2.31
CA GLU A 64 -6.81 -0.56 -3.05
C GLU A 64 -6.83 -1.80 -2.17
N PHE A 65 -8.02 -2.33 -1.91
CA PHE A 65 -8.21 -3.60 -1.23
C PHE A 65 -8.31 -4.70 -2.27
N GLY A 66 -7.75 -5.87 -2.02
CA GLY A 66 -7.71 -6.93 -3.01
C GLY A 66 -7.09 -8.22 -2.52
N TRP A 67 -6.77 -9.07 -3.49
CA TRP A 67 -6.10 -10.35 -3.31
C TRP A 67 -5.04 -10.50 -4.41
N SER A 68 -4.17 -11.51 -4.29
CA SER A 68 -3.13 -11.80 -5.30
C SER A 68 -3.21 -13.26 -5.75
N GLU A 69 -2.95 -13.52 -7.04
CA GLU A 69 -2.82 -14.89 -7.54
C GLU A 69 -1.55 -15.60 -7.02
N CYS A 70 -0.51 -14.82 -6.68
CA CYS A 70 0.81 -15.31 -6.29
C CYS A 70 1.04 -15.36 -4.78
N HIS A 71 0.18 -14.70 -3.99
CA HIS A 71 0.33 -14.55 -2.55
C HIS A 71 -1.03 -14.78 -1.88
N GLU A 72 -1.16 -15.89 -1.15
CA GLU A 72 -2.37 -16.19 -0.38
C GLU A 72 -2.54 -15.16 0.75
N GLY A 73 -3.52 -14.27 0.64
CA GLY A 73 -3.87 -13.32 1.69
C GLY A 73 -4.81 -12.19 1.28
N ASP A 74 -5.41 -11.60 2.32
CA ASP A 74 -5.95 -10.25 2.45
C ASP A 74 -4.96 -9.16 2.06
N LEU A 75 -5.04 -8.51 0.89
CA LEU A 75 -4.04 -7.50 0.50
C LEU A 75 -4.59 -6.07 0.47
N ILE A 76 -3.76 -5.13 0.92
CA ILE A 76 -3.95 -3.68 0.74
C ILE A 76 -2.76 -3.11 -0.02
N LEU A 77 -3.02 -2.52 -1.19
CA LEU A 77 -2.05 -1.74 -1.96
C LEU A 77 -2.30 -0.24 -1.75
N ILE A 78 -1.28 0.46 -1.29
CA ILE A 78 -1.31 1.90 -1.06
C ILE A 78 -0.39 2.55 -2.07
N THR A 79 -0.88 3.53 -2.83
CA THR A 79 -0.05 4.29 -3.75
C THR A 79 -0.20 5.79 -3.57
N ALA A 80 0.89 6.51 -3.76
CA ALA A 80 0.92 7.96 -3.67
C ALA A 80 2.03 8.53 -4.57
N ASN A 81 1.89 9.80 -4.94
CA ASN A 81 2.95 10.52 -5.63
C ASN A 81 3.91 11.14 -4.61
N HIS A 82 5.07 10.51 -4.41
CA HIS A 82 6.13 11.04 -3.56
C HIS A 82 7.09 11.89 -4.40
N LYS A 83 6.96 13.21 -4.33
CA LYS A 83 7.87 14.19 -4.96
C LYS A 83 8.11 13.94 -6.46
N GLY A 84 7.06 13.55 -7.19
CA GLY A 84 7.12 13.30 -8.63
C GLY A 84 7.46 11.86 -9.03
N SER A 85 7.55 10.93 -8.07
CA SER A 85 7.69 9.50 -8.31
C SER A 85 6.57 8.72 -7.65
N ARG A 86 6.08 7.68 -8.31
CA ARG A 86 5.04 6.80 -7.75
C ARG A 86 5.67 5.89 -6.70
N ALA A 87 5.24 6.06 -5.45
CA ALA A 87 5.61 5.22 -4.32
C ALA A 87 4.46 4.26 -3.97
N LEU A 88 4.81 3.08 -3.48
CA LEU A 88 3.91 1.99 -3.21
C LEU A 88 4.24 1.30 -1.88
N THR A 89 3.19 0.86 -1.20
CA THR A 89 3.25 -0.03 -0.02
C THR A 89 2.23 -1.13 -0.21
N LEU A 90 2.61 -2.39 -0.04
CA LEU A 90 1.72 -3.54 -0.11
C LEU A 90 1.74 -4.27 1.23
N ILE A 91 0.56 -4.52 1.79
CA ILE A 91 0.37 -5.05 3.15
C ILE A 91 -0.48 -6.31 3.06
N ASP A 92 -0.07 -7.34 3.80
CA ASP A 92 -0.87 -8.53 4.04
C ASP A 92 -1.64 -8.39 5.37
N ILE A 93 -2.96 -8.24 5.30
CA ILE A 93 -3.85 -8.07 6.44
C ILE A 93 -4.51 -9.38 6.90
N SER A 94 -4.15 -10.52 6.30
CA SER A 94 -4.66 -11.83 6.72
C SER A 94 -4.00 -12.36 8.00
N LYS A 95 -2.92 -11.69 8.46
CA LYS A 95 -2.06 -12.12 9.58
C LYS A 95 -2.25 -11.27 10.82
#